data_AF-A0A7Y3M7Q1-F1
#
_entry.id   AF-A0A7Y3M7Q1-F1
#
_cell.length_a   1.000
_cell.length_b   1.000
_cell.length_c   1.000
_cell.angle_alpha   90.00
_cell.angle_beta   90.00
_cell.angle_gamma   90.00
#
_symmetry.space_group_name_H-M   'P 1'
#
loop_
_entity.id
_entity.type
_entity.pdbx_description
1 polymer ?
#
loop_
_entity_poly.entity_id
_entity_poly.type
_entity_poly.pdbx_seq_one_letter_code
_entity_poly.pdbx_strand_id
1 'polypeptide(L)'
;MRLESGIARGFWGRAVVCSVVVAAAAYWLARRADGPLGMFPGGPFRQESESCHDVDWAEYTDVSEIELELRPDAPRSITTWSVVLEGALYIPADFLTPWKRWPHEVEEDPRVRLRVGGRVFACRAMRATDAQQISRLRASIAEKYQISADGAAARAEVWWFRILPRVPD
;
A
#
# COMPACT_ATOMS: atom_id res chain seq x y z
N MET A 1 26.50 -19.50 46.42
CA MET A 1 26.53 -18.82 45.11
C MET A 1 25.14 -18.84 44.49
N ARG A 2 24.28 -17.85 44.79
CA ARG A 2 22.94 -17.67 44.22
C ARG A 2 22.41 -16.27 44.56
N LEU A 3 22.85 -15.22 43.85
CA LEU A 3 22.36 -13.85 44.05
C LEU A 3 22.34 -12.97 42.78
N GLU A 4 22.47 -13.55 41.58
CA GLU A 4 22.55 -12.74 40.34
C GLU A 4 21.30 -12.77 39.44
N SER A 5 20.25 -13.49 39.83
CA SER A 5 19.07 -13.70 38.95
C SER A 5 18.01 -12.59 39.00
N GLY A 6 18.04 -11.69 39.99
CA GLY A 6 17.05 -10.62 40.14
C GLY A 6 17.32 -9.36 39.30
N ILE A 7 18.59 -8.97 39.21
CA ILE A 7 19.03 -7.74 38.52
C ILE A 7 18.90 -7.89 37.00
N ALA A 8 19.27 -9.06 36.47
CA ALA A 8 19.13 -9.38 35.05
C ALA A 8 17.66 -9.38 34.58
N ARG A 9 16.73 -9.91 35.38
CA ARG A 9 15.29 -9.90 35.05
C ARG A 9 14.69 -8.49 35.05
N GLY A 10 15.11 -7.63 36.00
CA GLY A 10 14.69 -6.23 36.04
C GLY A 10 15.25 -5.39 34.88
N PHE A 11 16.49 -5.63 34.48
CA PHE A 11 17.12 -4.96 33.34
C PHE A 11 16.48 -5.40 32.01
N TRP A 12 16.28 -6.70 31.80
CA TRP A 12 15.61 -7.23 30.62
C TRP A 12 14.15 -6.78 30.54
N GLY A 13 13.43 -6.73 31.66
CA GLY A 13 12.08 -6.19 31.72
C GLY A 13 12.02 -4.71 31.34
N ARG A 14 12.93 -3.89 31.85
CA ARG A 14 13.01 -2.45 31.51
C ARG A 14 13.43 -2.22 30.06
N ALA A 15 14.37 -3.01 29.54
CA ALA A 15 14.78 -2.95 28.13
C ALA A 15 13.64 -3.31 27.19
N VAL A 16 12.87 -4.37 27.48
CA VAL A 16 11.67 -4.74 26.71
C VAL A 16 10.62 -3.64 26.75
N VAL A 17 10.33 -3.08 27.93
CA VAL A 17 9.37 -1.98 28.06
C VAL A 17 9.83 -0.75 27.27
N CYS A 18 11.10 -0.36 27.37
CA CYS A 18 11.64 0.76 26.57
C CYS A 18 11.49 0.49 25.06
N SER A 19 11.81 -0.71 24.58
CA SER A 19 11.63 -1.07 23.16
C SER A 19 10.18 -0.97 22.70
N VAL A 20 9.23 -1.42 23.52
CA VAL A 20 7.78 -1.29 23.22
C VAL A 20 7.35 0.18 23.16
N VAL A 21 7.81 1.01 24.10
CA VAL A 21 7.49 2.45 24.11
C VAL A 21 8.06 3.15 22.90
N VAL A 22 9.30 2.85 22.51
CA VAL A 22 9.93 3.42 21.31
C VAL A 22 9.18 3.00 20.05
N ALA A 23 8.82 1.71 19.92
CA ALA A 23 8.03 1.23 18.78
C ALA A 23 6.65 1.88 18.70
N ALA A 24 5.96 2.04 19.84
CA ALA A 24 4.67 2.72 19.92
C ALA A 24 4.77 4.20 19.55
N ALA A 25 5.81 4.91 20.00
CA ALA A 25 6.06 6.31 19.66
C ALA A 25 6.37 6.46 18.16
N ALA A 26 7.20 5.58 17.59
CA ALA A 26 7.50 5.55 16.17
C ALA A 26 6.23 5.32 15.32
N TYR A 27 5.39 4.35 15.72
CA TYR A 27 4.10 4.11 15.06
C TYR A 27 3.18 5.33 15.14
N TRP A 28 3.07 5.96 16.31
CA TRP A 28 2.25 7.15 16.51
C TRP A 28 2.72 8.36 15.69
N LEU A 29 4.04 8.50 15.53
CA LEU A 29 4.65 9.55 14.70
C LEU A 29 4.44 9.28 13.21
N ALA A 30 4.63 8.03 12.76
CA ALA A 30 4.39 7.63 11.37
C ALA A 30 2.93 7.89 10.94
N ARG A 31 1.97 7.68 11.85
CA ARG A 31 0.54 7.98 11.60
C ARG A 31 0.22 9.48 11.46
N ARG A 32 1.16 10.37 11.79
CA ARG A 32 1.05 11.83 11.56
C ARG A 32 1.80 12.32 10.32
N ALA A 33 2.51 11.44 9.63
CA ALA A 33 3.18 11.76 8.38
C ALA A 33 2.17 12.08 7.27
N ASP A 34 2.62 12.82 6.27
CA ASP A 34 1.87 13.15 5.06
C ASP A 34 1.94 12.00 4.06
N GLY A 35 1.18 10.94 4.30
CA GLY A 35 1.33 9.70 3.56
C GLY A 35 2.30 8.70 4.22
N PRO A 36 2.64 7.62 3.51
CA PRO A 36 3.48 6.52 4.00
C PRO A 36 4.94 6.96 4.15
N LEU A 37 5.70 6.17 4.91
CA LEU A 37 7.14 6.36 5.09
C LEU A 37 7.86 5.16 4.47
N GLY A 38 8.14 5.24 3.17
CA GLY A 38 8.65 4.10 2.40
C GLY A 38 7.67 2.93 2.45
N MET A 39 8.12 1.76 2.89
CA MET A 39 7.24 0.58 3.04
C MET A 39 6.30 0.64 4.25
N PHE A 40 6.47 1.60 5.16
CA PHE A 40 5.68 1.69 6.37
C PHE A 40 4.38 2.46 6.12
N PRO A 41 3.22 1.93 6.56
CA PRO A 41 1.96 2.66 6.50
C PRO A 41 2.05 3.99 7.26
N GLY A 42 1.43 5.02 6.70
CA GLY A 42 1.49 6.38 7.25
C GLY A 42 0.13 6.99 7.53
N GLY A 43 0.11 8.31 7.72
CA GLY A 43 -1.07 9.13 7.94
C GLY A 43 -1.81 9.51 6.66
N PRO A 44 -2.89 10.32 6.75
CA PRO A 44 -3.55 10.88 5.58
C PRO A 44 -2.64 11.83 4.79
N PHE A 45 -2.93 11.93 3.49
CA PHE A 45 -2.41 12.92 2.58
C PHE A 45 -2.94 14.30 2.95
N ARG A 46 -2.04 15.27 3.11
CA ARG A 46 -2.34 16.67 3.43
C ARG A 46 -2.73 17.50 2.21
N GLN A 47 -2.21 17.14 1.05
CA GLN A 47 -2.52 17.80 -0.22
C GLN A 47 -3.96 17.52 -0.64
N GLU A 48 -4.68 18.54 -1.13
CA GLU A 48 -6.03 18.35 -1.66
C GLU A 48 -6.05 17.38 -2.85
N SER A 49 -7.14 16.62 -2.97
CA SER A 49 -7.30 15.66 -4.06
C SER A 49 -8.04 16.26 -5.24
N GLU A 50 -7.49 16.08 -6.44
CA GLU A 50 -8.14 16.36 -7.71
C GLU A 50 -9.05 15.18 -8.13
N SER A 51 -9.98 15.39 -9.05
CA SER A 51 -10.74 14.29 -9.64
C SER A 51 -9.84 13.42 -10.53
N CYS A 52 -10.00 12.10 -10.51
CA CYS A 52 -9.36 11.23 -11.51
C CYS A 52 -10.22 10.90 -12.74
N HIS A 53 -11.26 11.70 -13.02
CA HIS A 53 -12.10 11.48 -14.20
C HIS A 53 -11.33 11.59 -15.51
N ASP A 54 -10.52 12.65 -15.65
CA ASP A 54 -9.84 13.01 -16.89
C ASP A 54 -8.34 12.71 -16.87
N VAL A 55 -7.90 11.81 -15.97
CA VAL A 55 -6.48 11.49 -15.83
C VAL A 55 -6.07 10.48 -16.90
N ASP A 56 -5.11 10.85 -17.73
CA ASP A 56 -4.42 9.90 -18.61
C ASP A 56 -3.37 9.13 -17.82
N TRP A 57 -3.69 7.88 -17.48
CA TRP A 57 -2.78 7.03 -16.72
C TRP A 57 -1.53 6.66 -17.50
N ALA A 58 -1.50 6.79 -18.83
CA ALA A 58 -0.32 6.48 -19.65
C ALA A 58 0.88 7.36 -19.28
N GLU A 59 0.66 8.58 -18.81
CA GLU A 59 1.71 9.49 -18.31
C GLU A 59 2.49 8.90 -17.12
N TYR A 60 1.88 7.98 -16.38
CA TYR A 60 2.44 7.38 -15.16
C TYR A 60 3.00 5.97 -15.39
N THR A 61 3.15 5.53 -16.64
CA THR A 61 3.63 4.18 -16.98
C THR A 61 4.98 3.86 -16.34
N ASP A 62 5.91 4.82 -16.33
CA ASP A 62 7.26 4.65 -15.80
C ASP A 62 7.38 4.85 -14.28
N VAL A 63 6.29 5.26 -13.59
CA VAL A 63 6.31 5.44 -12.14
C VAL A 63 6.28 4.07 -11.45
N SER A 64 7.34 3.78 -10.68
CA SER A 64 7.49 2.47 -10.02
C SER A 64 6.66 2.36 -8.74
N GLU A 65 6.61 3.41 -7.92
CA GLU A 65 5.91 3.40 -6.64
C GLU A 65 4.84 4.49 -6.59
N ILE A 66 3.68 4.11 -6.05
CA ILE A 66 2.54 4.99 -5.82
C ILE A 66 2.10 4.86 -4.37
N GLU A 67 1.35 5.84 -3.88
CA GLU A 67 0.79 5.79 -2.53
C GLU A 67 -0.73 5.76 -2.59
N LEU A 68 -1.34 4.95 -1.74
CA LEU A 68 -2.79 4.87 -1.58
C LEU A 68 -3.17 5.25 -0.17
N GLU A 69 -4.07 6.21 -0.03
CA GLU A 69 -4.85 6.45 1.17
C GLU A 69 -6.20 5.75 1.06
N LEU A 70 -6.53 5.01 2.11
CA LEU A 70 -7.68 4.13 2.22
C LEU A 70 -8.58 4.59 3.36
N ARG A 71 -9.85 4.20 3.32
CA ARG A 71 -10.83 4.42 4.40
C ARG A 71 -10.95 5.90 4.79
N PRO A 72 -11.71 6.71 4.03
CA PRO A 72 -11.89 8.14 4.30
C PRO A 72 -12.24 8.47 5.76
N ASP A 73 -13.00 7.59 6.43
CA ASP A 73 -13.45 7.79 7.82
C ASP A 73 -12.38 7.44 8.89
N ALA A 74 -11.32 6.72 8.50
CA ALA A 74 -10.20 6.35 9.37
C ALA A 74 -8.91 6.24 8.54
N PRO A 75 -8.40 7.36 7.99
CA PRO A 75 -7.48 7.32 6.87
C PRO A 75 -6.13 6.69 7.22
N ARG A 76 -5.67 5.83 6.32
CA ARG A 76 -4.33 5.22 6.38
C ARG A 76 -3.76 5.12 5.00
N SER A 77 -2.48 5.47 4.88
CA SER A 77 -1.77 5.40 3.62
C SER A 77 -0.78 4.24 3.57
N ILE A 78 -0.55 3.74 2.36
CA ILE A 78 0.41 2.68 2.04
C ILE A 78 1.17 3.02 0.77
N THR A 79 2.38 2.50 0.63
CA THR A 79 3.11 2.48 -0.64
C THR A 79 2.87 1.16 -1.34
N THR A 80 2.64 1.20 -2.65
CA THR A 80 2.45 0.02 -3.48
C THR A 80 2.96 0.27 -4.91
N TRP A 81 2.97 -0.78 -5.71
CA TRP A 81 3.34 -0.73 -7.11
C TRP A 81 2.13 -0.49 -8.01
N SER A 82 2.39 -0.21 -9.29
CA SER A 82 1.34 0.02 -10.26
C SER A 82 1.71 -0.43 -11.66
N VAL A 83 0.69 -0.76 -12.44
CA VAL A 83 0.82 -1.12 -13.85
C VAL A 83 -0.23 -0.37 -14.64
N VAL A 84 0.18 0.21 -15.76
CA VAL A 84 -0.75 0.76 -16.74
C VAL A 84 -0.95 -0.28 -17.83
N LEU A 85 -2.20 -0.67 -18.07
CA LEU A 85 -2.57 -1.59 -19.13
C LEU A 85 -3.74 -0.99 -19.90
N GLU A 86 -3.57 -0.82 -21.22
CA GLU A 86 -4.61 -0.27 -22.11
C GLU A 86 -5.15 1.10 -21.62
N GLY A 87 -4.27 1.96 -21.10
CA GLY A 87 -4.61 3.29 -20.60
C GLY A 87 -5.29 3.33 -19.23
N ALA A 88 -5.49 2.18 -18.58
CA ALA A 88 -6.03 2.10 -17.22
C ALA A 88 -4.93 1.75 -16.21
N LEU A 89 -4.98 2.39 -15.03
CA LEU A 89 -4.08 2.09 -13.92
C LEU A 89 -4.61 0.92 -13.08
N TYR A 90 -3.73 -0.03 -12.82
CA TYR A 90 -3.98 -1.21 -12.00
C TYR A 90 -2.97 -1.31 -10.86
N ILE A 91 -3.46 -1.79 -9.72
CA ILE A 91 -2.67 -1.95 -8.51
C ILE A 91 -2.64 -3.42 -8.14
N PRO A 92 -1.45 -4.05 -8.12
CA PRO A 92 -1.28 -5.38 -7.58
C PRO A 92 -1.42 -5.35 -6.05
N ALA A 93 -2.20 -6.28 -5.54
CA ALA A 93 -2.35 -6.61 -4.14
C ALA A 93 -1.86 -8.03 -3.93
N ASP A 94 -0.54 -8.19 -3.77
CA ASP A 94 0.02 -9.49 -3.42
C ASP A 94 -0.32 -9.89 -1.97
N PHE A 95 -0.18 -11.17 -1.64
CA PHE A 95 -0.23 -11.68 -0.27
C PHE A 95 1.16 -12.02 0.28
N LEU A 96 2.24 -11.46 -0.30
CA LEU A 96 3.62 -11.72 0.17
C LEU A 96 3.83 -11.25 1.61
N THR A 97 2.91 -10.45 2.15
CA THR A 97 2.86 -10.10 3.57
C THR A 97 1.55 -10.63 4.18
N PRO A 98 1.59 -11.60 5.12
CA PRO A 98 0.39 -12.20 5.71
C PRO A 98 -0.48 -11.21 6.52
N TRP A 99 0.01 -9.99 6.76
CA TRP A 99 -0.68 -8.93 7.50
C TRP A 99 -1.33 -7.88 6.60
N LYS A 100 -1.32 -8.07 5.27
CA LYS A 100 -1.78 -7.10 4.27
C LYS A 100 -3.31 -7.10 4.19
N ARG A 101 -3.95 -6.23 4.99
CA ARG A 101 -5.42 -6.12 5.10
C ARG A 101 -6.07 -5.21 4.07
N TRP A 102 -5.28 -4.31 3.47
CA TRP A 102 -5.81 -3.27 2.60
C TRP A 102 -6.68 -3.73 1.44
N PRO A 103 -6.45 -4.90 0.80
CA PRO A 103 -7.30 -5.34 -0.31
C PRO A 103 -8.75 -5.54 0.13
N HIS A 104 -8.96 -6.05 1.35
CA HIS A 104 -10.29 -6.20 1.94
C HIS A 104 -10.88 -4.85 2.34
N GLU A 105 -10.07 -3.93 2.88
CA GLU A 105 -10.53 -2.56 3.20
C GLU A 105 -11.08 -1.85 1.95
N VAL A 106 -10.47 -2.09 0.78
CA VAL A 106 -10.92 -1.54 -0.51
C VAL A 106 -12.15 -2.25 -1.07
N GLU A 107 -12.30 -3.55 -0.84
CA GLU A 107 -13.56 -4.25 -1.18
C GLU A 107 -14.74 -3.74 -0.34
N GLU A 108 -14.50 -3.38 0.93
CA GLU A 108 -15.49 -2.80 1.84
C GLU A 108 -15.84 -1.34 1.49
N ASP A 109 -14.82 -0.50 1.29
CA ASP A 109 -14.98 0.88 0.84
C ASP A 109 -14.03 1.16 -0.33
N PRO A 110 -14.55 1.24 -1.58
CA PRO A 110 -13.71 1.40 -2.75
C PRO A 110 -13.13 2.82 -2.87
N ARG A 111 -13.56 3.78 -2.04
CA ARG A 111 -13.07 5.17 -2.10
C ARG A 111 -11.62 5.21 -1.64
N VAL A 112 -10.75 5.69 -2.52
CA VAL A 112 -9.32 5.85 -2.24
C VAL A 112 -8.85 7.23 -2.68
N ARG A 113 -7.79 7.72 -2.06
CA ARG A 113 -6.97 8.78 -2.66
C ARG A 113 -5.68 8.17 -3.13
N LEU A 114 -5.30 8.46 -4.37
CA LEU A 114 -4.09 7.97 -5.01
C LEU A 114 -3.10 9.11 -5.13
N ARG A 115 -1.88 8.93 -4.61
CA ARG A 115 -0.76 9.84 -4.88
C ARG A 115 0.19 9.21 -5.89
N VAL A 116 0.41 9.90 -7.00
CA VAL A 116 1.31 9.48 -8.08
C VAL A 116 1.91 10.71 -8.76
N GLY A 117 3.23 10.68 -9.02
CA GLY A 117 3.93 11.80 -9.64
C GLY A 117 3.79 13.14 -8.89
N GLY A 118 3.67 13.11 -7.55
CA GLY A 118 3.49 14.31 -6.72
C GLY A 118 2.09 14.93 -6.74
N ARG A 119 1.10 14.29 -7.38
CA ARG A 119 -0.30 14.72 -7.41
C ARG A 119 -1.18 13.75 -6.65
N VAL A 120 -2.27 14.25 -6.06
CA VAL A 120 -3.24 13.44 -5.31
C VAL A 120 -4.57 13.46 -6.04
N PHE A 121 -5.15 12.28 -6.25
CA PHE A 121 -6.43 12.11 -6.93
C PHE A 121 -7.43 11.34 -6.09
N ALA A 122 -8.70 11.78 -6.09
CA ALA A 122 -9.81 11.07 -5.49
C ALA A 122 -10.41 10.08 -6.51
N CYS A 123 -10.35 8.79 -6.18
CA CYS A 123 -10.71 7.70 -7.07
C CYS A 123 -11.52 6.61 -6.37
N ARG A 124 -11.86 5.59 -7.16
CA ARG A 124 -12.28 4.28 -6.68
C ARG A 124 -11.30 3.21 -7.11
N ALA A 125 -11.01 2.27 -6.22
CA ALA A 125 -10.28 1.05 -6.56
C ALA A 125 -11.28 -0.12 -6.61
N MET A 126 -11.36 -0.82 -7.75
CA MET A 126 -12.27 -1.94 -7.94
C MET A 126 -11.53 -3.20 -8.33
N ARG A 127 -11.87 -4.32 -7.69
CA ARG A 127 -11.22 -5.59 -7.96
C ARG A 127 -11.51 -6.07 -9.39
N ALA A 128 -10.46 -6.34 -10.14
CA ALA A 128 -10.50 -6.99 -11.44
C ALA A 128 -10.51 -8.50 -11.25
N THR A 129 -11.41 -9.19 -11.95
CA THR A 129 -11.63 -10.64 -11.84
C THR A 129 -11.53 -11.37 -13.19
N ASP A 130 -11.43 -10.63 -14.30
CA ASP A 130 -11.31 -11.22 -15.64
C ASP A 130 -9.96 -11.92 -15.83
N ALA A 131 -9.99 -13.21 -16.18
CA ALA A 131 -8.80 -14.04 -16.23
C ALA A 131 -7.84 -13.64 -17.36
N GLN A 132 -8.36 -13.22 -18.51
CA GLN A 132 -7.52 -12.82 -19.65
C GLN A 132 -6.80 -11.50 -19.35
N GLN A 133 -7.50 -10.53 -18.77
CA GLN A 133 -6.94 -9.27 -18.29
C GLN A 133 -5.88 -9.52 -17.20
N ILE A 134 -6.17 -10.37 -16.21
CA ILE A 134 -5.20 -10.72 -15.15
C ILE A 134 -3.93 -11.35 -15.73
N SER A 135 -4.05 -12.22 -16.75
CA SER A 135 -2.89 -12.80 -17.43
C SER A 135 -2.00 -11.73 -18.06
N ARG A 136 -2.60 -10.74 -18.74
CA ARG A 136 -1.88 -9.61 -19.33
C ARG A 136 -1.25 -8.70 -18.28
N LEU A 137 -1.94 -8.45 -17.17
CA LEU A 137 -1.41 -7.69 -16.04
C LEU A 137 -0.19 -8.38 -15.41
N ARG A 138 -0.22 -9.71 -15.27
CA ARG A 138 0.91 -10.50 -14.79
C ARG A 138 2.13 -10.41 -15.71
N ALA A 139 1.93 -10.44 -17.03
CA ALA A 139 3.02 -10.23 -17.97
C ALA A 139 3.61 -8.82 -17.84
N SER A 140 2.75 -7.80 -17.80
CA SER A 140 3.16 -6.40 -17.75
C SER A 140 3.90 -6.04 -16.45
N ILE A 141 3.46 -6.54 -15.28
CA ILE A 141 4.20 -6.32 -14.03
C ILE A 141 5.54 -7.04 -14.01
N ALA A 142 5.61 -8.25 -14.56
CA ALA A 142 6.85 -9.02 -14.60
C ALA A 142 7.89 -8.33 -15.48
N GLU A 143 7.46 -7.77 -16.60
CA GLU A 143 8.30 -6.94 -17.47
C GLU A 143 8.74 -5.66 -16.75
N LYS A 144 7.79 -4.86 -16.24
CA LYS A 144 8.06 -3.56 -15.62
C LYS A 144 9.02 -3.64 -14.42
N TYR A 145 8.89 -4.68 -13.59
CA TYR A 145 9.71 -4.84 -12.38
C TYR A 145 10.75 -5.96 -12.50
N GLN A 146 11.00 -6.47 -13.71
CA GLN A 146 11.98 -7.53 -14.00
C GLN A 146 11.83 -8.76 -13.08
N ILE A 147 10.59 -9.19 -12.85
CA ILE A 147 10.28 -10.33 -11.97
C ILE A 147 10.65 -11.61 -12.70
N SER A 148 11.58 -12.38 -12.13
CA SER A 148 11.99 -13.67 -12.70
C SER A 148 10.86 -14.70 -12.68
N ALA A 149 10.70 -15.43 -13.78
CA ALA A 149 9.63 -16.42 -13.97
C ALA A 149 9.69 -17.61 -12.98
N ASP A 150 10.86 -17.89 -12.43
CA ASP A 150 11.09 -18.93 -11.42
C ASP A 150 10.98 -18.43 -9.96
N GLY A 151 10.81 -17.12 -9.78
CA GLY A 151 10.76 -16.47 -8.48
C GLY A 151 9.44 -16.66 -7.74
N ALA A 152 9.47 -16.53 -6.40
CA ALA A 152 8.27 -16.62 -5.56
C ALA A 152 7.19 -15.59 -5.93
N ALA A 153 7.60 -14.38 -6.35
CA ALA A 153 6.69 -13.33 -6.79
C ALA A 153 5.89 -13.71 -8.05
N ALA A 154 6.50 -14.45 -8.99
CA ALA A 154 5.81 -14.91 -10.20
C ALA A 154 4.73 -15.97 -9.92
N ARG A 155 4.88 -16.73 -8.82
CA ARG A 155 3.93 -17.78 -8.40
C ARG A 155 2.85 -17.28 -7.45
N ALA A 156 2.98 -16.05 -6.95
CA ALA A 156 2.04 -15.51 -5.99
C ALA A 156 0.67 -15.29 -6.64
N GLU A 157 -0.39 -15.66 -5.91
CA GLU A 157 -1.72 -15.16 -6.22
C GLU A 157 -1.78 -13.69 -5.82
N VAL A 158 -2.20 -12.86 -6.77
CA VAL A 158 -2.23 -11.40 -6.64
C VAL A 158 -3.62 -10.95 -7.04
N TRP A 159 -4.26 -10.17 -6.17
CA TRP A 159 -5.48 -9.47 -6.54
C TRP A 159 -5.11 -8.20 -7.30
N TRP A 160 -5.96 -7.80 -8.23
CA TRP A 160 -5.72 -6.62 -9.05
C TRP A 160 -6.84 -5.63 -8.82
N PHE A 161 -6.50 -4.37 -8.58
CA PHE A 161 -7.47 -3.30 -8.40
C PHE A 161 -7.31 -2.28 -9.51
N ARG A 162 -8.36 -2.10 -10.31
CA ARG A 162 -8.44 -1.06 -11.31
C ARG A 162 -8.80 0.26 -10.65
N ILE A 163 -8.07 1.32 -10.99
CA ILE A 163 -8.41 2.69 -10.59
C ILE A 163 -9.44 3.27 -11.55
N LEU A 164 -10.50 3.82 -10.98
CA LEU A 164 -11.65 4.36 -11.67
C LEU A 164 -12.02 5.74 -11.10
N PRO A 165 -12.65 6.61 -11.91
CA PRO A 165 -13.19 7.87 -11.42
C PRO A 165 -14.19 7.65 -10.27
N ARG A 166 -14.24 8.60 -9.33
CA ARG A 166 -15.33 8.65 -8.36
C ARG A 166 -16.59 9.18 -9.06
N VAL A 167 -17.75 8.57 -8.80
CA VAL A 167 -19.04 9.15 -9.20
C VAL A 167 -19.27 10.36 -8.28
N PRO A 168 -19.58 11.55 -8.80
CA PRO A 168 -19.95 12.69 -7.96
C PRO A 168 -21.10 12.29 -7.04
N ASP A 169 -21.01 12.63 -5.75
CA ASP A 169 -22.12 12.45 -4.81
C ASP A 169 -23.30 13.38 -5.18
#